data_AF-A0A544QR36-F1
#
_entry.id   AF-A0A544QR36-F1
#
_cell.length_a   1.000
_cell.length_b   1.000
_cell.length_c   1.000
_cell.angle_alpha   90.00
_cell.angle_beta   90.00
_cell.angle_gamma   90.00
#
_symmetry.space_group_name_H-M   'P 1'
#
loop_
_entity.id
_entity.type
_entity.pdbx_description
1 polymer ?
#
loop_
_entity_poly.entity_id
_entity_poly.type
_entity_poly.pdbx_seq_one_letter_code
_entity_poly.pdbx_strand_id
1 'polypeptide(L)' 'MASVGDILVSYSRKVQLDQFEPVEYGIEMEVQIEDGDDPADVYREQTTVAEDAVERELARRLARKKADSGDD' A
#
# COMPACT_ATOMS: atom_id res chain seq x y z
N MET A 1 -12.22 -25.77 -15.30
CA MET A 1 -10.85 -25.92 -14.80
C MET A 1 -10.24 -24.54 -14.90
N ALA A 2 -10.40 -23.69 -13.88
CA ALA A 2 -9.58 -22.48 -13.80
C ALA A 2 -8.25 -22.89 -13.16
N SER A 3 -7.16 -22.52 -13.80
CA SER A 3 -5.83 -22.68 -13.23
C SER A 3 -5.67 -21.68 -12.10
N VAL A 4 -5.29 -22.16 -10.90
CA VAL A 4 -4.74 -21.32 -9.83
C VAL A 4 -3.66 -20.43 -10.46
N GLY A 5 -3.83 -19.12 -10.34
CA GLY A 5 -2.93 -18.13 -10.91
C GLY A 5 -2.49 -17.15 -9.84
N ASP A 6 -1.23 -16.75 -9.89
CA ASP A 6 -0.69 -15.69 -9.04
C ASP A 6 -0.89 -14.34 -9.72
N ILE A 7 -1.38 -13.35 -8.98
CA ILE A 7 -1.40 -11.94 -9.40
C ILE A 7 -0.49 -11.11 -8.51
N LEU A 8 0.24 -10.20 -9.15
CA LEU A 8 1.06 -9.22 -8.46
C LEU A 8 0.24 -7.94 -8.24
N VAL A 9 0.04 -7.58 -6.99
CA VAL A 9 -0.59 -6.32 -6.60
C VAL A 9 0.49 -5.42 -6.03
N SER A 10 0.71 -4.28 -6.68
CA SER A 10 1.66 -3.27 -6.21
C SER A 10 0.97 -1.92 -6.10
N TYR A 11 1.21 -1.24 -4.98
CA TYR A 11 0.76 0.13 -4.78
C TYR A 11 1.87 0.91 -4.07
N SER A 12 2.18 2.08 -4.60
CA SER A 12 3.13 3.00 -3.99
C SER A 12 2.60 4.42 -4.06
N ARG A 13 2.91 5.18 -3.02
CA ARG A 13 2.56 6.60 -2.96
C ARG A 13 3.73 7.40 -2.41
N LYS A 14 3.97 8.52 -3.07
CA LYS A 14 4.90 9.56 -2.64
C LYS A 14 4.12 10.75 -2.09
N VAL A 15 4.50 11.19 -0.90
CA VAL A 15 3.95 12.38 -0.24
C VAL A 15 5.07 13.38 0.00
N GLN A 16 4.86 14.61 -0.45
CA GLN A 16 5.74 15.74 -0.18
C GLN A 16 5.00 16.74 0.70
N LEU A 17 5.60 17.09 1.83
CA LEU A 17 5.12 18.17 2.70
C LEU A 17 6.16 19.28 2.64
N ASP A 18 5.71 20.54 2.58
CA ASP A 18 6.62 21.69 2.39
C ASP A 18 7.74 21.80 3.44
N GLN A 19 7.51 21.25 4.63
CA GLN A 19 8.44 21.32 5.77
C GLN A 19 9.35 20.09 5.90
N PHE A 20 9.20 19.08 5.02
CA PHE A 20 9.86 17.79 5.18
C PHE A 20 10.36 17.20 3.85
N GLU A 21 11.45 16.44 3.91
CA GLU A 21 11.86 15.62 2.76
C GLU A 21 10.72 14.69 2.31
N PRO A 22 10.52 14.51 0.99
CA PRO A 22 9.49 13.63 0.44
C PRO A 22 9.60 12.22 0.99
N VAL A 23 8.46 11.66 1.39
CA VAL A 23 8.36 10.28 1.88
C VAL A 23 7.66 9.46 0.82
N GLU A 24 8.33 8.41 0.36
CA GLU A 24 7.76 7.41 -0.53
C GLU A 24 7.61 6.09 0.23
N TYR A 25 6.47 5.45 0.04
CA TYR A 25 6.22 4.12 0.56
C TYR A 25 5.35 3.35 -0.42
N GLY A 26 5.68 2.09 -0.60
CA GLY A 26 4.90 1.18 -1.41
C GLY A 26 5.01 -0.23 -0.87
N ILE A 27 4.03 -1.03 -1.25
CA ILE A 27 4.01 -2.46 -0.99
C ILE A 27 3.80 -3.21 -2.30
N GLU A 28 4.35 -4.42 -2.32
CA GLU A 28 4.15 -5.39 -3.37
C GLU A 28 3.69 -6.69 -2.70
N MET A 29 2.62 -7.28 -3.21
CA MET A 29 2.01 -8.50 -2.67
C MET A 29 1.72 -9.45 -3.82
N GLU A 30 2.13 -10.71 -3.64
CA GLU A 30 1.74 -11.81 -4.51
C GLU A 30 0.49 -12.48 -3.92
N VAL A 31 -0.57 -12.56 -4.71
CA VAL A 31 -1.87 -13.09 -4.27
C VAL A 31 -2.23 -14.30 -5.13
N GLN A 32 -2.51 -15.41 -4.46
CA GLN A 32 -3.03 -16.62 -5.09
C GLN A 32 -4.53 -16.48 -5.35
N ILE A 33 -4.96 -16.76 -6.57
CA ILE A 33 -6.37 -16.81 -6.96
C ILE A 33 -6.88 -18.25 -6.86
N GLU A 34 -7.99 -18.46 -6.14
CA GLU A 34 -8.61 -19.78 -6.00
C GLU A 34 -9.45 -20.15 -7.24
N ASP A 35 -9.66 -21.46 -7.48
CA ASP A 35 -10.47 -21.94 -8.62
C ASP A 35 -11.94 -21.53 -8.42
N GLY A 36 -12.41 -20.60 -9.26
CA GLY A 36 -13.77 -20.05 -9.21
C GLY A 36 -13.85 -18.57 -8.87
N ASP A 37 -12.75 -17.96 -8.42
CA ASP A 37 -12.68 -16.52 -8.18
C ASP A 37 -12.49 -15.73 -9.48
N ASP A 38 -13.03 -14.52 -9.52
CA ASP A 38 -12.76 -13.57 -10.61
C ASP A 38 -11.45 -12.80 -10.31
N PRO A 39 -10.41 -12.92 -11.17
CA PRO A 39 -9.14 -12.22 -10.97
C PRO A 39 -9.27 -10.71 -10.81
N ALA A 40 -10.23 -10.08 -11.48
CA ALA A 40 -10.42 -8.63 -11.42
C ALA A 40 -11.02 -8.20 -10.07
N ASP A 41 -11.91 -9.01 -9.50
CA ASP A 41 -12.49 -8.75 -8.18
C ASP A 41 -11.42 -8.94 -7.09
N VAL A 42 -10.65 -10.04 -7.14
CA VAL A 42 -9.52 -10.28 -6.22
C VAL A 42 -8.49 -9.17 -6.33
N TYR A 43 -8.09 -8.79 -7.54
CA TYR A 43 -7.15 -7.69 -7.75
C TYR A 43 -7.65 -6.37 -7.15
N ARG A 44 -8.93 -6.03 -7.34
CA ARG A 44 -9.53 -4.80 -6.81
C ARG A 44 -9.55 -4.81 -5.29
N GLU A 45 -9.98 -5.91 -4.68
CA GLU A 45 -10.03 -6.05 -3.22
C GLU A 45 -8.63 -5.90 -2.61
N GLN A 46 -7.65 -6.60 -3.17
CA GLN A 46 -6.28 -6.58 -2.66
C GLN A 46 -5.57 -5.25 -2.93
N THR A 47 -5.95 -4.54 -3.99
CA THR A 47 -5.49 -3.16 -4.24
C THR A 47 -5.98 -2.23 -3.13
N THR A 48 -7.26 -2.31 -2.73
CA THR A 48 -7.78 -1.49 -1.62
C THR A 48 -7.06 -1.79 -0.30
N VAL A 49 -6.75 -3.06 -0.03
CA VAL A 49 -5.94 -3.45 1.15
C VAL A 49 -4.54 -2.83 1.07
N ALA A 50 -3.91 -2.86 -0.10
CA ALA A 50 -2.60 -2.28 -0.31
C ALA A 50 -2.57 -0.76 -0.14
N GLU A 51 -3.60 -0.08 -0.65
CA GLU A 51 -3.80 1.36 -0.49
C GLU A 51 -3.93 1.72 0.99
N ASP A 52 -4.84 1.08 1.73
CA ASP A 52 -5.04 1.35 3.17
C ASP A 52 -3.77 1.11 3.99
N ALA A 53 -3.02 0.05 3.67
CA ALA A 53 -1.75 -0.24 4.34
C ALA A 53 -0.70 0.85 4.07
N VAL A 54 -0.57 1.29 2.82
CA VAL A 54 0.37 2.35 2.43
C VAL A 54 -0.01 3.68 3.09
N GLU A 55 -1.28 4.06 3.05
CA GLU A 55 -1.77 5.30 3.66
C GLU A 55 -1.56 5.34 5.17
N ARG A 56 -1.87 4.23 5.86
CA ARG A 56 -1.68 4.12 7.31
C ARG A 56 -0.21 4.27 7.69
N GLU A 57 0.69 3.68 6.91
CA GLU A 57 2.11 3.72 7.22
C GLU A 57 2.75 5.06 6.85
N LEU A 58 2.29 5.70 5.77
CA LEU A 58 2.63 7.10 5.49
C LEU A 58 2.16 8.02 6.61
N ALA A 59 0.91 7.90 7.09
CA ALA A 59 0.39 8.70 8.19
C ALA A 59 1.23 8.53 9.48
N ARG A 60 1.63 7.30 9.81
CA ARG A 60 2.51 7.03 10.97
C ARG A 60 3.89 7.65 10.81
N ARG A 61 4.51 7.53 9.63
CA ARG A 61 5.82 8.14 9.34
C ARG A 61 5.75 9.66 9.45
N LEU A 62 4.70 10.27 8.94
CA LEU A 62 4.45 11.70 9.04
C LEU A 62 4.24 12.13 10.51
N ALA A 63 3.45 11.37 11.28
CA ALA A 63 3.23 11.66 12.70
C ALA A 63 4.52 11.59 13.52
N ARG A 64 5.39 10.60 13.27
CA ARG A 64 6.71 10.52 13.91
C ARG A 64 7.60 11.70 13.53
N LYS A 65 7.69 12.02 12.24
CA LYS A 65 8.50 13.15 11.76
C LYS A 65 8.05 14.48 12.37
N LYS A 66 6.74 14.67 12.54
CA LYS A 66 6.18 15.84 13.22
C LYS A 66 6.51 15.87 14.72
N ALA A 67 6.46 14.72 15.40
CA ALA A 67 6.80 14.63 16.82
C ALA A 67 8.30 14.93 17.07
N ASP A 68 9.19 14.39 16.23
CA ASP A 68 10.64 14.66 16.28
C ASP A 68 10.97 16.14 16.00
N SER A 69 10.09 16.88 15.33
CA SER A 69 10.31 18.30 14.98
C SER A 69 9.70 19.28 15.99
N GLY A 70 9.00 18.79 17.01
CA GLY A 70 8.24 19.61 17.97
C GLY A 70 8.81 19.62 19.39
N ASP A 71 9.97 19.02 19.62
CA ASP A 71 10.69 18.99 20.90
C ASP A 71 11.93 19.92 20.80
N ASP A 72 11.69 21.23 20.70
CA ASP A 72 12.70 22.30 20.85
C ASP A 72 12.05 23.56 21.47
#